data_AF-A0A7W0J794-F1
#
_entry.id   AF-A0A7W0J794-F1
#
_cell.length_a   1.000
_cell.length_b   1.000
_cell.length_c   1.000
_cell.angle_alpha   90.00
_cell.angle_beta   90.00
_cell.angle_gamma   90.00
#
_symmetry.space_group_name_H-M   'P 1'
#
loop_
_entity.id
_entity.type
_entity.pdbx_description
1 polymer ?
#
loop_
_entity_poly.entity_id
_entity_poly.type
_entity_poly.pdbx_seq_one_letter_code
_entity_poly.pdbx_strand_id
1 'polypeptide(L)'
;MPHMKLFDWTNNKWVKISLLVMLLALFSIWVFETPHGLEGKLHAVGYAVCHQIASHTLEIGGKLLPLCARCTGMYLGTLLALLILKSNQRLSGKPSTAKIVVLAAFLLIFTVDGVNSMLDSFFSVSPLYTPSNWMRLGTGLLMGVVLANILFPLWNQTLWKQTNPSPVLQSWKQFALLMLCIIVVGVLIWLDIPILYYPVAILSTFTVFVILGMVYTLLWSIILNKENTLEKRKDGFTFYLLGVICALLQIGLMNLIRFSLTGSWSGIQI
;
A
#
# COMPACT_ATOMS: atom_id res chain seq x y z
N MET A 1 38.92 -19.19 0.59
CA MET A 1 38.19 -19.19 1.88
C MET A 1 36.99 -20.10 1.72
N PRO A 2 36.80 -21.10 2.59
CA PRO A 2 35.67 -22.00 2.46
C PRO A 2 34.39 -21.21 2.71
N HIS A 3 33.49 -21.16 1.73
CA HIS A 3 32.12 -20.69 1.93
C HIS A 3 31.50 -21.60 2.99
N MET A 4 31.51 -21.14 4.24
CA MET A 4 30.68 -21.70 5.30
C MET A 4 29.27 -21.71 4.74
N LYS A 5 28.72 -22.89 4.43
CA LYS A 5 27.32 -23.04 4.04
C LYS A 5 26.50 -22.57 5.23
N LEU A 6 26.20 -21.27 5.27
CA LEU A 6 25.24 -20.70 6.21
C LEU A 6 24.00 -21.58 6.13
N PHE A 7 23.68 -22.22 7.26
CA PHE A 7 22.51 -23.05 7.42
C PHE A 7 21.31 -22.30 6.85
N ASP A 8 20.69 -22.84 5.79
CA ASP A 8 19.59 -22.17 5.08
C ASP A 8 18.29 -22.34 5.88
N TRP A 9 18.27 -21.72 7.06
CA TRP A 9 17.20 -21.79 8.05
C TRP A 9 15.84 -21.38 7.48
N THR A 10 15.85 -20.52 6.45
CA THR A 10 14.65 -20.09 5.72
C THR A 10 13.85 -21.27 5.15
N ASN A 11 14.50 -22.41 4.87
CA ASN A 11 13.83 -23.60 4.36
C ASN A 11 13.42 -24.62 5.44
N ASN A 12 13.80 -24.41 6.69
CA ASN A 12 13.48 -25.32 7.79
C ASN A 12 11.97 -25.29 8.11
N LYS A 13 11.35 -26.47 8.22
CA LYS A 13 9.91 -26.59 8.51
C LYS A 13 9.50 -25.99 9.86
N TRP A 14 10.34 -26.14 10.88
CA TRP A 14 10.05 -25.66 12.23
C TRP A 14 10.00 -24.14 12.28
N VAL A 15 10.81 -23.49 11.48
CA VAL A 15 10.84 -22.04 11.30
C VAL A 15 9.53 -21.54 10.72
N LYS A 16 9.10 -22.16 9.62
CA LYS A 16 7.83 -21.82 8.96
C LYS A 16 6.66 -22.01 9.92
N ILE A 17 6.66 -23.09 10.69
CA ILE A 17 5.65 -23.33 11.74
C ILE A 17 5.70 -22.24 12.81
N SER A 18 6.87 -21.91 13.36
CA SER A 18 7.00 -20.86 14.38
C SER A 18 6.55 -19.49 13.87
N LEU A 19 6.89 -19.13 12.63
CA LEU A 19 6.43 -17.89 12.01
C LEU A 19 4.92 -17.89 11.79
N LEU A 20 4.32 -19.00 11.40
CA LEU A 20 2.87 -19.13 11.26
C LEU A 20 2.16 -19.01 12.62
N VAL A 21 2.69 -19.65 13.67
CA VAL A 21 2.16 -19.55 15.04
C VAL A 21 2.26 -18.10 15.54
N MET A 22 3.40 -17.45 15.31
CA MET A 22 3.58 -16.04 15.66
C MET A 22 2.61 -15.13 14.89
N LEU A 23 2.45 -15.34 13.58
CA LEU A 23 1.50 -14.61 12.76
C LEU A 23 0.06 -14.79 13.29
N LEU A 24 -0.35 -16.01 13.61
CA LEU A 24 -1.66 -16.30 14.16
C LEU A 24 -1.86 -15.65 15.53
N ALA A 25 -0.87 -15.70 16.41
CA ALA A 25 -0.92 -15.07 17.72
C ALA A 25 -1.05 -13.55 17.59
N LEU A 26 -0.22 -12.90 16.76
CA LEU A 26 -0.27 -11.46 16.52
C LEU A 26 -1.59 -11.03 15.88
N PHE A 27 -2.08 -11.79 14.90
CA PHE A 27 -3.37 -11.54 14.29
C PHE A 27 -4.51 -11.68 15.32
N SER A 28 -4.45 -12.69 16.18
CA SER A 28 -5.44 -12.88 17.25
C SER A 28 -5.43 -11.69 18.22
N ILE A 29 -4.25 -11.29 18.70
CA ILE A 29 -4.08 -10.09 19.54
C ILE A 29 -4.68 -8.87 18.84
N TRP A 30 -4.35 -8.64 17.57
CA TRP A 30 -4.91 -7.52 16.81
C TRP A 30 -6.44 -7.59 16.73
N VAL A 31 -7.03 -8.77 16.54
CA VAL A 31 -8.50 -8.94 16.50
C VAL A 31 -9.14 -8.67 17.87
N PHE A 32 -8.50 -9.01 18.99
CA PHE A 32 -9.06 -8.77 20.32
C PHE A 32 -8.85 -7.34 20.82
N GLU A 33 -7.70 -6.73 20.52
CA GLU A 33 -7.30 -5.42 21.07
C GLU A 33 -7.73 -4.21 20.22
N THR A 34 -8.19 -4.43 18.98
CA THR A 34 -8.72 -3.35 18.13
C THR A 34 -10.25 -3.31 18.17
N PRO A 35 -10.89 -2.18 17.80
CA PRO A 35 -12.35 -2.03 17.83
C PRO A 35 -13.10 -3.19 17.16
N HIS A 36 -14.25 -3.56 17.73
CA HIS A 36 -15.04 -4.70 17.28
C HIS A 36 -15.70 -4.46 15.90
N GLY A 37 -16.09 -5.56 15.26
CA GLY A 37 -16.77 -5.53 13.96
C GLY A 37 -15.84 -5.21 12.78
N LEU A 38 -16.31 -5.50 11.57
CA LEU A 38 -15.53 -5.30 10.35
C LEU A 38 -15.12 -3.82 10.19
N GLU A 39 -16.04 -2.88 10.38
CA GLU A 39 -15.74 -1.44 10.27
C GLU A 39 -14.67 -1.02 11.28
N GLY A 40 -14.77 -1.46 12.54
CA GLY A 40 -13.74 -1.22 13.55
C GLY A 40 -12.36 -1.71 13.13
N LYS A 41 -12.28 -2.90 12.51
CA LYS A 41 -11.05 -3.46 11.94
C LYS A 41 -10.50 -2.62 10.79
N LEU A 42 -11.34 -2.21 9.85
CA LEU A 42 -10.94 -1.37 8.72
C LEU A 42 -10.44 -0.01 9.21
N HIS A 43 -11.15 0.63 10.13
CA HIS A 43 -10.77 1.91 10.73
C HIS A 43 -9.50 1.78 11.58
N ALA A 44 -9.26 0.66 12.25
CA ALA A 44 -8.01 0.41 12.98
C ALA A 44 -6.80 0.29 12.05
N VAL A 45 -6.95 -0.27 10.84
CA VAL A 45 -5.88 -0.21 9.83
C VAL A 45 -5.65 1.23 9.39
N GLY A 46 -6.72 1.96 9.10
CA GLY A 46 -6.64 3.37 8.71
C GLY A 46 -5.99 4.26 9.78
N TYR A 47 -6.31 4.02 11.05
CA TYR A 47 -5.77 4.73 12.20
C TYR A 47 -4.23 4.60 12.31
N ALA A 48 -3.67 3.47 11.87
CA ALA A 48 -2.22 3.24 11.87
C ALA A 48 -1.46 4.04 10.81
N VAL A 49 -2.08 4.28 9.64
CA VAL A 49 -1.37 4.79 8.44
C VAL A 49 -1.94 6.09 7.88
N CYS A 50 -3.04 6.59 8.44
CA CYS A 50 -3.74 7.77 7.98
C CYS A 50 -4.21 8.61 9.17
N HIS A 51 -4.21 9.93 9.00
CA HIS A 51 -4.67 10.86 10.02
C HIS A 51 -6.19 10.80 10.28
N GLN A 52 -6.99 10.28 9.33
CA GLN A 52 -8.46 10.16 9.42
C GLN A 52 -9.17 11.48 9.80
N ILE A 53 -8.62 12.61 9.35
CA ILE A 53 -9.26 13.92 9.54
C ILE A 53 -10.62 13.91 8.81
N ALA A 54 -11.70 14.19 9.52
CA ALA A 54 -13.06 14.04 9.00
C ALA A 54 -13.30 14.86 7.73
N SER A 55 -12.88 16.14 7.72
CA SER A 55 -12.99 17.03 6.54
C SER A 55 -12.21 16.54 5.32
N HIS A 56 -11.21 15.67 5.51
CA HIS A 56 -10.38 15.10 4.44
C HIS A 56 -10.80 13.70 4.03
N THR A 57 -11.82 13.15 4.68
CA THR A 57 -12.27 11.78 4.51
C THR A 57 -13.52 11.77 3.64
N LEU A 58 -13.58 10.83 2.70
CA LEU A 58 -14.76 10.67 1.86
C LEU A 58 -15.84 9.95 2.67
N GLU A 59 -17.08 10.38 2.48
CA GLU A 59 -18.26 9.70 2.96
C GLU A 59 -18.86 8.89 1.81
N ILE A 60 -19.24 7.64 2.07
CA ILE A 60 -20.02 6.83 1.13
C ILE A 60 -21.26 6.31 1.85
N GLY A 61 -22.45 6.68 1.38
CA GLY A 61 -23.72 6.22 1.94
C GLY A 61 -23.89 6.54 3.43
N GLY A 62 -23.49 7.74 3.87
CA GLY A 62 -23.60 8.18 5.26
C GLY A 62 -22.46 7.71 6.17
N LYS A 63 -21.44 7.04 5.64
CA LYS A 63 -20.32 6.48 6.42
C LYS A 63 -18.97 7.00 5.95
N LEU A 64 -18.17 7.52 6.87
CA LEU A 64 -16.79 7.89 6.59
C LEU A 64 -15.95 6.64 6.26
N LEU A 65 -15.15 6.73 5.21
CA LEU A 65 -14.18 5.69 4.87
C LEU A 65 -13.10 5.55 5.95
N PRO A 66 -12.47 4.37 6.07
CA PRO A 66 -11.37 4.16 7.02
C PRO A 66 -10.11 4.97 6.69
N LEU A 67 -10.00 5.51 5.48
CA LEU A 67 -8.84 6.25 4.99
C LEU A 67 -9.29 7.58 4.39
N CYS A 68 -8.48 8.63 4.55
CA CYS A 68 -8.76 9.92 3.92
C CYS A 68 -8.80 9.79 2.39
N ALA A 69 -9.41 10.77 1.70
CA ALA A 69 -9.57 10.75 0.25
C ALA A 69 -8.28 10.41 -0.51
N ARG A 70 -7.16 11.01 -0.07
CA ARG A 70 -5.84 10.81 -0.66
C ARG A 70 -5.29 9.40 -0.45
N CYS A 71 -5.37 8.90 0.78
CA CYS A 71 -4.93 7.54 1.09
C CYS A 71 -5.79 6.51 0.35
N THR A 72 -7.12 6.68 0.35
CA THR A 72 -8.04 5.84 -0.41
C THR A 72 -7.65 5.77 -1.89
N GLY A 73 -7.41 6.94 -2.52
CA GLY A 73 -6.94 6.99 -3.90
C GLY A 73 -5.60 6.28 -4.11
N MET A 74 -4.60 6.56 -3.28
CA MET A 74 -3.27 5.95 -3.37
C MET A 74 -3.31 4.43 -3.29
N TYR A 75 -4.02 3.88 -2.29
CA TYR A 75 -4.10 2.45 -2.09
C TYR A 75 -4.91 1.76 -3.20
N LEU A 76 -6.08 2.30 -3.60
CA LEU A 76 -6.84 1.73 -4.71
C LEU A 76 -6.10 1.83 -6.05
N GLY A 77 -5.46 2.96 -6.34
CA GLY A 77 -4.65 3.16 -7.54
C GLY A 77 -3.49 2.17 -7.59
N THR A 78 -2.83 1.93 -6.45
CA THR A 78 -1.75 0.93 -6.36
C THR A 78 -2.29 -0.47 -6.62
N LEU A 79 -3.41 -0.84 -6.00
CA LEU A 79 -4.01 -2.17 -6.18
C LEU A 79 -4.39 -2.42 -7.64
N LEU A 80 -5.09 -1.48 -8.27
CA LEU A 80 -5.49 -1.58 -9.68
C LEU A 80 -4.26 -1.71 -10.59
N ALA A 81 -3.24 -0.88 -10.37
CA ALA A 81 -2.02 -0.96 -11.14
C ALA A 81 -1.28 -2.30 -10.94
N LEU A 82 -1.19 -2.81 -9.71
CA LEU A 82 -0.61 -4.13 -9.44
C LEU A 82 -1.38 -5.26 -10.13
N LEU A 83 -2.71 -5.17 -10.19
CA LEU A 83 -3.56 -6.18 -10.84
C LEU A 83 -3.47 -6.12 -12.37
N ILE A 84 -3.55 -4.93 -12.96
CA ILE A 84 -3.54 -4.72 -14.41
C ILE A 84 -2.15 -4.91 -15.01
N LEU A 85 -1.09 -4.54 -14.28
CA LEU A 85 0.30 -4.68 -14.73
C LEU A 85 0.92 -6.03 -14.38
N LYS A 86 0.16 -6.92 -13.72
CA LYS A 86 0.63 -8.24 -13.31
C LYS A 86 1.09 -9.05 -14.53
N SER A 87 2.32 -9.56 -14.46
CA SER A 87 2.88 -10.44 -15.48
C SER A 87 3.62 -11.63 -14.84
N ASN A 88 3.50 -12.81 -15.45
CA ASN A 88 4.26 -14.00 -15.04
C ASN A 88 5.72 -13.97 -15.52
N GLN A 89 6.09 -12.98 -16.34
CA GLN A 89 7.41 -12.86 -16.94
C GLN A 89 8.45 -12.20 -16.02
N ARG A 90 8.09 -11.82 -14.77
CA ARG A 90 9.01 -11.21 -13.80
C ARG A 90 9.70 -9.96 -14.36
N LEU A 91 8.89 -9.07 -14.92
CA LEU A 91 9.33 -7.81 -15.55
C LEU A 91 10.00 -6.90 -14.50
N SER A 92 11.26 -6.52 -14.74
CA SER A 92 12.08 -5.70 -13.84
C SER A 92 12.72 -4.49 -14.53
N GLY A 93 12.43 -4.28 -15.81
CA GLY A 93 13.05 -3.26 -16.64
C GLY A 93 12.63 -1.83 -16.34
N LYS A 94 13.47 -0.89 -16.78
CA LYS A 94 13.17 0.55 -16.79
C LYS A 94 12.22 0.89 -17.95
N PRO A 95 11.12 1.64 -17.73
CA PRO A 95 10.24 2.07 -18.81
C PRO A 95 10.90 3.15 -19.68
N SER A 96 10.34 3.38 -20.88
CA SER A 96 10.79 4.44 -21.79
C SER A 96 10.75 5.82 -21.13
N THR A 97 11.68 6.72 -21.48
CA THR A 97 11.77 8.08 -20.91
C THR A 97 10.44 8.82 -20.89
N ALA A 98 9.64 8.74 -21.95
CA ALA A 98 8.32 9.37 -22.00
C ALA A 98 7.37 8.90 -20.87
N LYS A 99 7.35 7.59 -20.56
CA LYS A 99 6.55 7.04 -19.46
C LYS A 99 7.11 7.46 -18.11
N ILE A 100 8.42 7.57 -17.96
CA ILE A 100 9.05 8.10 -16.73
C ILE A 100 8.62 9.55 -16.51
N VAL A 101 8.63 10.39 -17.54
CA VAL A 101 8.18 11.78 -17.44
C VAL A 101 6.71 11.85 -17.01
N VAL A 102 5.84 10.99 -17.54
CA VAL A 102 4.43 10.92 -17.12
C VAL A 102 4.30 10.48 -15.64
N LEU A 103 5.01 9.44 -15.22
CA LEU A 103 5.01 8.99 -13.82
C LEU A 103 5.58 10.06 -12.87
N ALA A 104 6.61 10.79 -13.30
CA ALA A 104 7.17 11.91 -12.54
C ALA A 104 6.17 13.06 -12.44
N ALA A 105 5.42 13.37 -13.50
CA ALA A 105 4.35 14.36 -13.46
C ALA A 105 3.25 13.96 -12.46
N PHE A 106 2.86 12.68 -12.41
CA PHE A 106 1.90 12.18 -11.42
C PHE A 106 2.39 12.36 -9.98
N LEU A 107 3.65 12.04 -9.71
CA LEU A 107 4.29 12.29 -8.42
C LEU A 107 4.28 13.79 -8.08
N LEU A 108 4.66 14.65 -9.02
CA LEU A 108 4.68 16.10 -8.82
C LEU A 108 3.28 16.66 -8.51
N ILE A 109 2.26 16.26 -9.27
CA ILE A 109 0.86 16.67 -9.03
C ILE A 109 0.41 16.24 -7.63
N PHE A 110 0.73 15.00 -7.22
CA PHE A 110 0.46 14.51 -5.88
C PHE A 110 1.18 15.31 -4.80
N THR A 111 2.46 15.61 -4.98
CA THR A 111 3.25 16.39 -4.01
C THR A 111 2.73 17.83 -3.90
N VAL A 112 2.44 18.49 -5.02
CA VAL A 112 1.91 19.86 -5.04
C VAL A 112 0.56 19.92 -4.33
N ASP A 113 -0.36 18.99 -4.66
CA ASP A 113 -1.65 18.89 -3.97
C ASP A 113 -1.50 18.53 -2.48
N GLY A 114 -0.49 17.73 -2.18
CA GLY A 114 0.04 17.45 -0.85
C GLY A 114 0.30 18.71 -0.03
N VAL A 115 1.27 19.48 -0.51
CA VAL A 115 1.73 20.72 0.10
C VAL A 115 0.61 21.75 0.16
N ASN A 116 -0.18 21.93 -0.91
CA ASN A 116 -1.30 22.86 -0.94
C ASN A 116 -2.34 22.56 0.14
N SER A 117 -2.69 21.28 0.33
CA SER A 117 -3.60 20.86 1.41
C SER A 117 -2.98 21.07 2.80
N MET A 118 -1.66 20.92 2.95
CA MET A 118 -1.00 21.11 4.25
C MET A 118 -0.91 22.58 4.68
N LEU A 119 -0.71 23.51 3.72
CA LEU A 119 -0.69 24.95 4.00
C LEU A 119 -1.96 25.42 4.70
N ASP A 120 -3.11 24.97 4.19
CA ASP A 120 -4.43 25.25 4.74
C ASP A 120 -4.62 24.58 6.11
N SER A 121 -4.44 23.25 6.19
CA SER A 121 -4.83 22.48 7.37
C SER A 121 -3.87 22.56 8.57
N PHE A 122 -2.57 22.80 8.35
CA PHE A 122 -1.56 22.75 9.42
C PHE A 122 -0.85 24.08 9.66
N PHE A 123 -0.74 24.93 8.64
CA PHE A 123 -0.02 26.19 8.75
C PHE A 123 -0.94 27.43 8.77
N SER A 124 -2.25 27.25 8.57
CA SER A 124 -3.21 28.36 8.44
C SER A 124 -2.78 29.42 7.40
N VAL A 125 -2.06 28.98 6.37
CA VAL A 125 -1.59 29.81 5.25
C VAL A 125 -2.56 29.65 4.10
N SER A 126 -2.89 30.76 3.42
CA SER A 126 -3.78 30.74 2.26
C SER A 126 -3.25 29.78 1.18
N PRO A 127 -4.00 28.73 0.81
CA PRO A 127 -3.57 27.78 -0.20
C PRO A 127 -3.64 28.42 -1.60
N LEU A 128 -2.87 27.88 -2.55
CA LEU A 128 -2.88 28.31 -3.96
C LEU A 128 -4.26 28.11 -4.61
N TYR A 129 -4.98 27.10 -4.16
CA TYR A 129 -6.36 26.81 -4.54
C TYR A 129 -7.08 26.10 -3.40
N THR A 130 -8.41 26.20 -3.35
CA THR A 130 -9.23 25.55 -2.31
C THR A 130 -9.05 24.03 -2.35
N PRO A 131 -8.55 23.40 -1.27
CA PRO A 131 -8.41 21.95 -1.21
C PRO A 131 -9.77 21.25 -1.29
N SER A 132 -9.84 20.13 -2.01
CA SER A 132 -11.06 19.32 -2.11
C SER A 132 -10.76 17.83 -2.02
N ASN A 133 -11.72 17.06 -1.51
CA ASN A 133 -11.57 15.60 -1.43
C ASN A 133 -11.51 14.93 -2.80
N TRP A 134 -12.10 15.54 -3.83
CA TRP A 134 -12.00 15.05 -5.21
C TRP A 134 -10.59 15.21 -5.79
N MET A 135 -9.95 16.35 -5.54
CA MET A 135 -8.55 16.54 -5.93
C MET A 135 -7.65 15.55 -5.18
N ARG A 136 -7.83 15.43 -3.86
CA ARG A 136 -7.08 14.48 -3.01
C ARG A 136 -7.23 13.03 -3.51
N LEU A 137 -8.44 12.60 -3.86
CA LEU A 137 -8.72 11.27 -4.42
C LEU A 137 -8.02 11.08 -5.76
N GLY A 138 -8.19 12.03 -6.69
CA GLY A 138 -7.61 11.97 -8.03
C GLY A 138 -6.08 11.90 -8.00
N THR A 139 -5.43 12.83 -7.28
CA THR A 139 -3.97 12.84 -7.14
C THR A 139 -3.46 11.59 -6.42
N GLY A 140 -4.21 11.09 -5.43
CA GLY A 140 -3.96 9.80 -4.78
C GLY A 140 -3.95 8.64 -5.78
N LEU A 141 -4.99 8.51 -6.61
CA LEU A 141 -5.09 7.45 -7.63
C LEU A 141 -3.88 7.46 -8.58
N LEU A 142 -3.46 8.64 -9.03
CA LEU A 142 -2.27 8.81 -9.87
C LEU A 142 -0.99 8.37 -9.15
N MET A 143 -0.83 8.76 -7.88
CA MET A 143 0.31 8.33 -7.07
C MET A 143 0.32 6.81 -6.85
N GLY A 144 -0.85 6.18 -6.75
CA GLY A 144 -0.94 4.72 -6.69
C GLY A 144 -0.35 4.03 -7.93
N VAL A 145 -0.57 4.59 -9.12
CA VAL A 145 0.06 4.11 -10.36
C VAL A 145 1.59 4.23 -10.28
N VAL A 146 2.11 5.33 -9.75
CA VAL A 146 3.55 5.53 -9.54
C VAL A 146 4.11 4.47 -8.58
N LEU A 147 3.46 4.26 -7.44
CA LEU A 147 3.89 3.27 -6.44
C LEU A 147 3.96 1.86 -7.03
N ALA A 148 2.95 1.41 -7.77
CA ALA A 148 2.99 0.08 -8.41
C ALA A 148 4.12 -0.04 -9.44
N ASN A 149 4.39 1.01 -10.21
CA ASN A 149 5.48 1.03 -11.19
C ASN A 149 6.89 1.09 -10.56
N ILE A 150 6.99 1.39 -9.27
CA ILE A 150 8.24 1.28 -8.49
C ILE A 150 8.31 -0.08 -7.79
N LEU A 151 7.24 -0.47 -7.09
CA LEU A 151 7.21 -1.70 -6.29
C LEU A 151 7.30 -2.96 -7.13
N PHE A 152 6.62 -3.02 -8.28
CA PHE A 152 6.59 -4.24 -9.09
C PHE A 152 7.95 -4.60 -9.72
N PRO A 153 8.71 -3.67 -10.34
CA PRO A 153 10.05 -4.00 -10.82
C PRO A 153 11.03 -4.28 -9.67
N LEU A 154 10.97 -3.53 -8.56
CA LEU A 154 11.80 -3.81 -7.38
C LEU A 154 11.50 -5.20 -6.81
N TRP A 155 10.21 -5.56 -6.70
CA TRP A 155 9.79 -6.89 -6.27
C TRP A 155 10.42 -7.98 -7.12
N ASN A 156 10.39 -7.81 -8.43
CA ASN A 156 10.94 -8.80 -9.33
C ASN A 156 12.48 -8.82 -9.29
N GLN A 157 13.12 -7.65 -9.30
CA GLN A 157 14.57 -7.49 -9.30
C GLN A 157 15.21 -8.00 -8.01
N THR A 158 14.61 -7.77 -6.86
CA THR A 158 15.20 -8.16 -5.58
C THR A 158 14.97 -9.64 -5.27
N LEU A 159 13.85 -10.23 -5.69
CA LEU A 159 13.51 -11.60 -5.27
C LEU A 159 13.99 -12.67 -6.24
N TRP A 160 13.81 -12.49 -7.55
CA TRP A 160 13.99 -13.59 -8.50
C TRP A 160 15.42 -13.70 -9.01
N LYS A 161 15.93 -14.92 -9.06
CA LYS A 161 17.24 -15.23 -9.67
C LYS A 161 17.32 -14.90 -11.15
N GLN A 162 16.20 -15.05 -11.86
CA GLN A 162 16.08 -14.68 -13.26
C GLN A 162 14.90 -13.74 -13.44
N THR A 163 15.16 -12.59 -14.04
CA THR A 163 14.17 -11.55 -14.34
C THR A 163 14.17 -11.21 -15.82
N ASN A 164 13.06 -10.67 -16.30
CA ASN A 164 12.96 -10.16 -17.66
C ASN A 164 13.27 -8.66 -17.63
N PRO A 165 14.28 -8.17 -18.39
CA PRO A 165 14.68 -6.77 -18.39
C PRO A 165 13.69 -5.84 -19.10
N SER A 166 12.54 -6.37 -19.56
CA SER A 166 11.45 -5.56 -20.10
C SER A 166 10.72 -4.80 -18.98
N PRO A 167 10.24 -3.58 -19.24
CA PRO A 167 9.53 -2.79 -18.24
C PRO A 167 8.16 -3.37 -17.90
N VAL A 168 7.69 -3.08 -16.68
CA VAL A 168 6.35 -3.46 -16.21
C VAL A 168 5.26 -2.76 -17.03
N LEU A 169 5.41 -1.45 -17.28
CA LEU A 169 4.54 -0.70 -18.16
C LEU A 169 5.02 -0.83 -19.62
N GLN A 170 4.61 -1.90 -20.29
CA GLN A 170 5.11 -2.27 -21.61
C GLN A 170 4.57 -1.37 -22.72
N SER A 171 3.26 -1.07 -22.70
CA SER A 171 2.59 -0.35 -23.80
C SER A 171 1.72 0.81 -23.34
N TRP A 172 1.50 1.79 -24.24
CA TRP A 172 0.56 2.89 -24.01
C TRP A 172 -0.90 2.40 -23.98
N LYS A 173 -1.22 1.28 -24.62
CA LYS A 173 -2.55 0.65 -24.51
C LYS A 173 -2.82 0.18 -23.08
N GLN A 174 -1.84 -0.49 -22.46
CA GLN A 174 -1.91 -0.91 -21.07
C GLN A 174 -1.99 0.29 -20.12
N PHE A 175 -1.24 1.35 -20.40
CA PHE A 175 -1.35 2.61 -19.67
C PHE A 175 -2.74 3.22 -19.79
N ALA A 176 -3.30 3.32 -21.00
CA ALA A 176 -4.64 3.87 -21.23
C ALA A 176 -5.73 3.05 -20.52
N LEU A 177 -5.63 1.72 -20.54
CA LEU A 177 -6.53 0.84 -19.78
C LEU A 177 -6.43 1.10 -18.28
N LEU A 178 -5.21 1.24 -17.74
CA LEU A 178 -5.01 1.58 -16.33
C LEU A 178 -5.63 2.94 -15.99
N MET A 179 -5.42 3.96 -16.83
CA MET A 179 -6.01 5.29 -16.67
C MET A 179 -7.54 5.24 -16.70
N LEU A 180 -8.11 4.47 -17.63
CA LEU A 180 -9.56 4.26 -17.69
C LEU A 180 -10.09 3.62 -16.40
N CYS A 181 -9.44 2.57 -15.91
CA CYS A 181 -9.86 1.88 -14.68
C CYS A 181 -9.81 2.79 -13.45
N ILE A 182 -8.74 3.59 -13.27
CA ILE A 182 -8.66 4.51 -12.12
C ILE A 182 -9.69 5.64 -12.23
N ILE A 183 -9.98 6.14 -13.44
CA ILE A 183 -11.03 7.14 -13.67
C ILE A 183 -12.39 6.56 -13.32
N VAL A 184 -12.71 5.36 -13.81
CA VAL A 184 -13.97 4.67 -13.49
C VAL A 184 -14.12 4.48 -11.98
N VAL A 185 -13.08 4.02 -11.28
CA VAL A 185 -13.14 3.88 -9.81
C VAL A 185 -13.32 5.22 -9.11
N GLY A 186 -12.62 6.27 -9.54
CA GLY A 186 -12.80 7.62 -9.00
C GLY A 186 -14.22 8.15 -9.20
N VAL A 187 -14.81 7.94 -10.38
CA VAL A 187 -16.19 8.33 -10.68
C VAL A 187 -17.19 7.50 -9.88
N LEU A 188 -16.99 6.20 -9.74
CA LEU A 188 -17.86 5.35 -8.92
C LEU A 188 -17.89 5.79 -7.46
N ILE A 189 -16.73 6.16 -6.89
CA ILE A 189 -16.65 6.75 -5.55
C ILE A 189 -17.33 8.13 -5.51
N TRP A 190 -17.22 8.91 -6.59
CA TRP A 190 -17.87 10.21 -6.73
C TRP A 190 -19.39 10.16 -6.70
N LEU A 191 -19.97 9.09 -7.24
CA LEU A 191 -21.42 8.88 -7.28
C LEU A 191 -22.05 8.55 -5.92
N ASP A 192 -21.26 8.40 -4.86
CA ASP A 192 -21.74 8.16 -3.49
C ASP A 192 -22.75 7.00 -3.39
N ILE A 193 -22.46 5.90 -4.08
CA ILE A 193 -23.34 4.72 -4.11
C ILE A 193 -23.11 3.92 -2.82
N PRO A 194 -24.10 3.74 -1.92
CA PRO A 194 -23.88 3.15 -0.59
C PRO A 194 -23.25 1.75 -0.60
N ILE A 195 -23.57 0.92 -1.62
CA ILE A 195 -23.01 -0.43 -1.76
C ILE A 195 -21.49 -0.44 -1.97
N LEU A 196 -20.91 0.67 -2.43
CA LEU A 196 -19.47 0.80 -2.65
C LEU A 196 -18.67 1.02 -1.37
N TYR A 197 -19.31 1.33 -0.24
CA TYR A 197 -18.62 1.53 1.03
C TYR A 197 -17.70 0.35 1.38
N TYR A 198 -18.25 -0.87 1.47
CA TYR A 198 -17.47 -2.04 1.88
C TYR A 198 -16.39 -2.42 0.86
N PRO A 199 -16.66 -2.51 -0.45
CA PRO A 199 -15.61 -2.76 -1.44
C PRO A 199 -14.46 -1.73 -1.36
N VAL A 200 -14.77 -0.43 -1.28
CA VAL A 200 -13.75 0.63 -1.22
C VAL A 200 -12.95 0.53 0.08
N ALA A 201 -13.62 0.38 1.22
CA ALA A 201 -12.99 0.31 2.52
C ALA A 201 -12.11 -0.96 2.67
N ILE A 202 -12.59 -2.12 2.24
CA ILE A 202 -11.85 -3.39 2.31
C ILE A 202 -10.66 -3.36 1.37
N LEU A 203 -10.84 -2.98 0.10
CA LEU A 203 -9.75 -3.02 -0.88
C LEU A 203 -8.65 -2.01 -0.57
N SER A 204 -9.01 -0.80 -0.14
CA SER A 204 -8.02 0.24 0.21
C SER A 204 -7.20 -0.17 1.44
N THR A 205 -7.84 -0.65 2.52
CA THR A 205 -7.14 -1.11 3.74
C THR A 205 -6.37 -2.41 3.53
N PHE A 206 -6.89 -3.35 2.74
CA PHE A 206 -6.16 -4.55 2.35
C PHE A 206 -4.86 -4.20 1.60
N THR A 207 -4.90 -3.17 0.75
CA THR A 207 -3.72 -2.77 0.00
C THR A 207 -2.62 -2.18 0.89
N VAL A 208 -2.97 -1.65 2.07
CA VAL A 208 -1.97 -1.27 3.11
C VAL A 208 -1.12 -2.48 3.47
N PHE A 209 -1.75 -3.62 3.77
CA PHE A 209 -1.04 -4.88 4.07
C PHE A 209 -0.25 -5.40 2.88
N VAL A 210 -0.77 -5.28 1.66
CA VAL A 210 -0.06 -5.68 0.45
C VAL A 210 1.22 -4.87 0.28
N ILE A 211 1.15 -3.54 0.36
CA ILE A 211 2.31 -2.66 0.17
C ILE A 211 3.33 -2.87 1.29
N LEU A 212 2.91 -2.84 2.57
CA LEU A 212 3.83 -3.05 3.69
C LEU A 212 4.44 -4.45 3.67
N GLY A 213 3.63 -5.48 3.41
CA GLY A 213 4.10 -6.85 3.28
C GLY A 213 5.12 -6.99 2.15
N MET A 214 4.87 -6.35 1.00
CA MET A 214 5.82 -6.34 -0.11
C MET A 214 7.13 -5.67 0.30
N VAL A 215 7.06 -4.45 0.84
CA VAL A 215 8.25 -3.69 1.25
C VAL A 215 9.06 -4.46 2.29
N TYR A 216 8.42 -4.99 3.34
CA TYR A 216 9.13 -5.73 4.38
C TYR A 216 9.70 -7.06 3.89
N THR A 217 9.04 -7.77 2.98
CA THR A 217 9.65 -8.94 2.32
C THR A 217 10.93 -8.54 1.57
N LEU A 218 10.91 -7.43 0.84
CA LEU A 218 12.11 -6.95 0.14
C LEU A 218 13.21 -6.61 1.16
N LEU A 219 12.90 -5.85 2.21
CA LEU A 219 13.84 -5.52 3.27
C LEU A 219 14.45 -6.77 3.91
N TRP A 220 13.66 -7.77 4.27
CA TRP A 220 14.18 -9.02 4.84
C TRP A 220 15.05 -9.80 3.84
N SER A 221 14.70 -9.81 2.56
CA SER A 221 15.55 -10.45 1.55
C SER A 221 16.91 -9.75 1.41
N ILE A 222 16.96 -8.43 1.54
CA ILE A 222 18.19 -7.63 1.52
C ILE A 222 19.00 -7.85 2.80
N ILE A 223 18.39 -7.70 3.98
CA ILE A 223 19.05 -7.84 5.29
C ILE A 223 19.69 -9.23 5.44
N LEU A 224 19.02 -10.27 4.93
CA LEU A 224 19.53 -11.64 5.00
C LEU A 224 20.50 -11.98 3.87
N ASN A 225 20.84 -11.03 2.99
CA ASN A 225 21.66 -11.22 1.79
C ASN A 225 21.14 -12.37 0.90
N LYS A 226 19.81 -12.46 0.76
CA LYS A 226 19.08 -13.47 -0.03
C LYS A 226 18.39 -12.85 -1.25
N GLU A 227 18.87 -11.70 -1.71
CA GLU A 227 18.43 -11.08 -2.95
C GLU A 227 18.77 -11.99 -4.16
N ASN A 228 17.94 -11.96 -5.19
CA ASN A 228 18.10 -12.73 -6.44
C ASN A 228 18.25 -14.24 -6.23
N THR A 229 17.66 -14.80 -5.17
CA THR A 229 17.79 -16.23 -4.85
C THR A 229 16.59 -17.08 -5.25
N LEU A 230 15.40 -16.49 -5.42
CA LEU A 230 14.18 -17.27 -5.62
C LEU A 230 14.06 -17.78 -7.06
N GLU A 231 13.77 -19.07 -7.20
CA GLU A 231 13.44 -19.68 -8.50
C GLU A 231 11.93 -19.92 -8.63
N LYS A 232 11.27 -20.33 -7.55
CA LYS A 232 9.83 -20.59 -7.46
C LYS A 232 9.19 -19.72 -6.38
N ARG A 233 7.90 -19.41 -6.52
CA ARG A 233 7.20 -18.56 -5.53
C ARG A 233 7.25 -19.14 -4.11
N LYS A 234 7.19 -20.46 -3.99
CA LYS A 234 7.24 -21.17 -2.70
C LYS A 234 8.57 -21.01 -1.95
N ASP A 235 9.65 -20.71 -2.67
CA ASP A 235 10.98 -20.53 -2.06
C ASP A 235 10.99 -19.25 -1.21
N GLY A 236 10.13 -18.27 -1.58
CA GLY A 236 9.97 -17.00 -0.88
C GLY A 236 9.10 -17.06 0.38
N PHE A 237 8.49 -18.20 0.70
CA PHE A 237 7.43 -18.30 1.72
C PHE A 237 7.84 -17.72 3.08
N THR A 238 9.06 -18.00 3.52
CA THR A 238 9.59 -17.48 4.79
C THR A 238 9.75 -15.95 4.77
N PHE A 239 10.23 -15.37 3.66
CA PHE A 239 10.33 -13.92 3.52
C PHE A 239 8.96 -13.24 3.43
N TYR A 240 7.98 -13.91 2.81
CA TYR A 240 6.59 -13.42 2.79
C TYR A 240 5.98 -13.41 4.19
N LEU A 241 6.19 -14.48 4.98
CA LEU A 241 5.74 -14.52 6.37
C LEU A 241 6.38 -13.42 7.22
N LEU A 242 7.70 -13.26 7.14
CA LEU A 242 8.41 -12.18 7.82
C LEU A 242 7.87 -10.80 7.41
N GLY A 243 7.62 -10.61 6.12
CA GLY A 243 7.04 -9.37 5.59
C GLY A 243 5.66 -9.06 6.18
N VAL A 244 4.75 -10.04 6.17
CA VAL A 244 3.39 -9.90 6.72
C VAL A 244 3.40 -9.70 8.23
N ILE A 245 4.25 -10.42 8.95
CA ILE A 245 4.43 -10.26 10.40
C ILE A 245 4.91 -8.83 10.71
N CYS A 246 5.92 -8.32 10.01
CA CYS A 246 6.40 -6.96 10.21
C CYS A 246 5.34 -5.92 9.85
N ALA A 247 4.54 -6.14 8.79
CA ALA A 247 3.43 -5.26 8.46
C ALA A 247 2.39 -5.21 9.58
N LEU A 248 1.99 -6.36 10.14
CA LEU A 248 1.07 -6.42 11.29
C LEU A 248 1.65 -5.77 12.54
N LEU A 249 2.93 -6.01 12.83
CA LEU A 249 3.63 -5.37 13.95
C LEU A 249 3.71 -3.86 13.78
N GLN A 250 4.05 -3.36 12.59
CA GLN A 250 4.09 -1.92 12.32
C GLN A 250 2.70 -1.29 12.51
N ILE A 251 1.64 -1.89 11.96
CA ILE A 251 0.27 -1.41 12.11
C ILE A 251 -0.16 -1.43 13.58
N GLY A 252 0.08 -2.54 14.29
CA GLY A 252 -0.24 -2.67 15.71
C GLY A 252 0.52 -1.69 16.59
N LEU A 253 1.82 -1.51 16.34
CA LEU A 253 2.67 -0.55 17.05
C LEU A 253 2.20 0.89 16.84
N MET A 254 1.88 1.27 15.59
CA MET A 254 1.36 2.60 15.30
C MET A 254 0.01 2.85 15.96
N ASN A 255 -0.87 1.85 15.97
CA ASN A 255 -2.13 1.91 16.71
C ASN A 255 -1.89 2.11 18.20
N LEU A 256 -0.99 1.33 18.82
CA LEU A 256 -0.65 1.46 20.23
C LEU A 256 -0.10 2.84 20.55
N ILE A 257 0.90 3.31 19.79
CA ILE A 257 1.50 4.64 19.98
C ILE A 257 0.42 5.72 19.91
N ARG A 258 -0.40 5.72 18.86
CA ARG A 258 -1.40 6.76 18.66
C ARG A 258 -2.53 6.68 19.69
N PHE A 259 -2.95 5.49 20.09
CA PHE A 259 -3.95 5.29 21.14
C PHE A 259 -3.41 5.76 22.50
N SER A 260 -2.16 5.44 22.84
CA SER A 260 -1.51 5.92 24.07
C SER A 260 -1.38 7.45 24.12
N LEU A 261 -1.20 8.10 22.97
CA LEU A 261 -1.09 9.56 22.90
C LEU A 261 -2.46 10.28 22.90
N THR A 262 -3.49 9.69 22.30
CA THR A 262 -4.79 10.35 22.07
C THR A 262 -5.91 9.85 22.98
N GLY A 263 -5.74 8.69 23.63
CA GLY A 263 -6.76 8.04 24.43
C GLY A 263 -8.01 7.61 23.66
N SER A 264 -8.01 7.67 22.33
CA SER A 264 -9.19 7.39 21.50
C SER A 264 -8.84 6.80 20.14
N TRP A 265 -9.79 6.06 19.55
CA TRP A 265 -9.70 5.56 18.18
C TRP A 265 -10.17 6.60 17.13
N SER A 266 -10.22 7.88 17.50
CA SER A 266 -10.71 8.94 16.62
C SER A 266 -9.64 9.47 15.67
N GLY A 267 -10.10 10.04 14.56
CA GLY A 267 -9.27 10.83 13.66
C GLY A 267 -8.61 12.01 14.37
N ILE A 268 -7.55 12.57 13.78
CA ILE A 268 -6.99 13.83 14.29
C ILE A 268 -8.06 14.92 14.19
N GLN A 269 -8.29 15.61 15.30
CA GLN A 269 -9.17 16.77 15.40
C GLN A 269 -8.31 18.03 15.21
N ILE A 270 -8.46 18.68 14.06
CA ILE A 270 -7.86 19.97 13.71
C ILE A 270 -8.92 20.83 13.04
#